data_AF-A0A8W8L5P8-F1
#
_entry.id   AF-A0A8W8L5P8-F1
#
_cell.length_a   1.000
_cell.length_b   1.000
_cell.length_c   1.000
_cell.angle_alpha   90.00
_cell.angle_beta   90.00
_cell.angle_gamma   90.00
#
_symmetry.space_group_name_H-M   'P 1'
#
loop_
_entity.id
_entity.type
_entity.pdbx_description
1 polymer ?
#
loop_
_entity_poly.entity_id
_entity_poly.type
_entity_poly.pdbx_seq_one_letter_code
_entity_poly.pdbx_strand_id
1 'polypeptide(L)'
;MEINSRSKGCLVAAIEMGVKFSTYAFSFKSAWRKVYTNQWAKGSHKTSTCLLLKKDLTESLFGYEAEEKHSELQSEDCHCDFYFFKEFTTILLQGDSKWHALCYDVTGKSLEAGLVFEHAIRYLKKCLLQQIETGLQGSMDMDDVDIDYVFTVPAIGDENTKMFIREAAVNRSTMGQNRLNALTLLQIHRDIPLDYKKIVDIFINKNQRRMVSNNPFK
;
A
#
# COMPACT_ATOMS: atom_id res chain seq x y z
N MET A 1 -7.18 1.59 -29.74
CA MET A 1 -7.48 2.69 -28.81
C MET A 1 -6.24 2.89 -27.94
N GLU A 2 -5.48 3.97 -28.19
CA GLU A 2 -4.39 4.36 -27.30
C GLU A 2 -5.00 4.97 -26.05
N ILE A 3 -4.80 4.31 -24.91
CA ILE A 3 -5.18 4.85 -23.60
C ILE A 3 -3.99 5.68 -23.13
N ASN A 4 -4.09 6.99 -23.27
CA ASN A 4 -3.07 7.90 -22.75
C ASN A 4 -3.18 7.96 -21.22
N SER A 5 -2.07 7.73 -20.53
CA SER A 5 -2.01 7.83 -19.08
C SER A 5 -2.28 9.28 -18.63
N ARG A 6 -3.18 9.46 -17.66
CA ARG A 6 -3.43 10.76 -17.00
C ARG A 6 -2.34 11.14 -16.01
N SER A 7 -1.42 10.21 -15.72
CA SER A 7 -0.27 10.44 -14.84
C SER A 7 0.63 11.52 -15.41
N LYS A 8 0.94 12.51 -14.58
CA LYS A 8 1.99 13.49 -14.86
C LYS A 8 3.36 12.96 -14.45
N GLY A 9 3.40 12.04 -13.48
CA GLY A 9 4.61 11.32 -13.09
C GLY A 9 5.06 10.29 -14.14
N CYS A 10 6.34 9.94 -14.09
CA CYS A 10 6.95 8.86 -14.86
C CYS A 10 6.51 7.48 -14.36
N LEU A 11 6.02 7.40 -13.12
CA LEU A 11 5.57 6.18 -12.45
C LEU A 11 4.25 6.42 -11.71
N VAL A 12 3.40 5.39 -11.68
CA VAL A 12 2.20 5.36 -10.85
C VAL A 12 2.36 4.24 -9.83
N ALA A 13 2.14 4.54 -8.55
CA ALA A 13 2.17 3.58 -7.47
C ALA A 13 0.80 3.49 -6.78
N ALA A 14 0.30 2.27 -6.62
CA ALA A 14 -0.89 1.97 -5.84
C ALA A 14 -0.47 1.35 -4.51
N ILE A 15 -0.95 1.90 -3.40
CA ILE A 15 -0.70 1.41 -2.03
C ILE A 15 -2.03 0.99 -1.42
N GLU A 16 -2.08 -0.25 -0.92
CA GLU A 16 -3.22 -0.80 -0.22
C GLU A 16 -2.86 -1.09 1.24
N MET A 17 -3.58 -0.43 2.15
CA MET A 17 -3.56 -0.72 3.59
C MET A 17 -4.84 -1.44 3.96
N GLY A 18 -4.85 -2.76 3.80
CA GLY A 18 -5.97 -3.60 4.21
C GLY A 18 -6.08 -3.73 5.73
N VAL A 19 -7.04 -4.54 6.20
CA VAL A 19 -7.18 -4.83 7.65
C VAL A 19 -6.08 -5.72 8.15
N LYS A 20 -5.88 -6.86 7.47
CA LYS A 20 -4.89 -7.88 7.88
C LYS A 20 -3.59 -7.78 7.10
N PHE A 21 -3.68 -7.37 5.85
CA PHE A 21 -2.54 -7.35 4.94
C PHE A 21 -2.51 -6.06 4.14
N SER A 22 -1.30 -5.57 3.93
CA SER A 22 -1.00 -4.44 3.07
C SER A 22 -0.12 -4.86 1.90
N THR A 23 -0.23 -4.13 0.79
CA THR A 23 0.56 -4.36 -0.43
C THR A 23 0.76 -3.04 -1.19
N TYR A 24 1.66 -3.05 -2.15
CA TYR A 24 1.77 -2.00 -3.13
C TYR A 24 2.18 -2.56 -4.49
N ALA A 25 1.78 -1.86 -5.54
CA ALA A 25 2.13 -2.16 -6.90
C ALA A 25 2.48 -0.87 -7.65
N PHE A 26 3.34 -0.96 -8.64
CA PHE A 26 3.68 0.20 -9.46
C PHE A 26 3.89 -0.16 -10.92
N SER A 27 3.79 0.83 -11.79
CA SER A 27 4.11 0.71 -13.21
C SER A 27 4.69 2.00 -13.76
N PHE A 28 5.60 1.87 -14.71
CA PHE A 28 6.13 3.02 -15.44
C PHE A 28 5.13 3.48 -16.50
N LYS A 29 4.99 4.78 -16.69
CA LYS A 29 4.15 5.37 -17.74
C LYS A 29 4.53 4.84 -19.13
N SER A 30 5.83 4.69 -19.40
CA SER A 30 6.37 4.14 -20.65
C SER A 30 6.04 2.66 -20.85
N ALA A 31 5.75 1.92 -19.77
CA ALA A 31 5.51 0.48 -19.79
C ALA A 31 4.33 0.10 -18.90
N TRP A 32 3.21 0.83 -18.99
CA TRP A 32 2.08 0.73 -18.06
C TRP A 32 1.45 -0.68 -17.94
N ARG A 33 1.65 -1.54 -18.95
CA ARG A 33 1.19 -2.94 -18.93
C ARG A 33 2.04 -3.85 -18.05
N LYS A 34 3.24 -3.41 -17.66
CA LYS A 34 4.16 -4.14 -16.79
C LYS A 34 3.97 -3.61 -15.37
N VAL A 35 3.27 -4.40 -14.57
CA VAL A 35 3.02 -4.12 -13.16
C VAL A 35 4.07 -4.84 -12.34
N TYR A 36 4.69 -4.08 -11.45
CA TYR A 36 5.63 -4.57 -10.46
C TYR A 36 4.91 -4.59 -9.12
N THR A 37 5.05 -5.69 -8.40
CA THR A 37 4.55 -5.83 -7.04
C THR A 37 5.72 -5.99 -6.10
N ASN A 38 5.50 -5.62 -4.85
CA ASN A 38 6.36 -5.98 -3.75
C ASN A 38 6.70 -7.49 -3.70
N GLN A 39 7.90 -7.78 -3.22
CA GLN A 39 8.30 -9.10 -2.76
C GLN A 39 8.81 -8.95 -1.33
N TRP A 40 7.94 -9.23 -0.37
CA TRP A 40 8.33 -9.31 1.03
C TRP A 40 8.98 -10.66 1.33
N ALA A 41 9.47 -10.82 2.56
CA ALA A 41 10.04 -12.07 3.06
C ALA A 41 9.20 -13.29 2.65
N LYS A 42 9.88 -14.37 2.25
CA LYS A 42 9.29 -15.64 1.78
C LYS A 42 8.51 -15.54 0.45
N GLY A 43 8.77 -14.51 -0.36
CA GLY A 43 8.19 -14.37 -1.70
C GLY A 43 6.72 -13.90 -1.70
N SER A 44 6.25 -13.34 -0.59
CA SER A 44 4.87 -12.85 -0.47
C SER A 44 4.70 -11.48 -1.15
N HIS A 45 3.60 -11.30 -1.89
CA HIS A 45 3.18 -10.00 -2.44
C HIS A 45 2.40 -9.14 -1.42
N LYS A 46 2.39 -9.54 -0.16
CA LYS A 46 1.71 -8.80 0.91
C LYS A 46 2.49 -8.93 2.21
N THR A 47 2.30 -7.97 3.10
CA THR A 47 2.86 -7.96 4.45
C THR A 47 1.75 -7.76 5.46
N SER A 48 1.98 -8.10 6.73
CA SER A 48 1.00 -7.87 7.80
C SER A 48 0.66 -6.38 7.91
N THR A 49 -0.60 -6.05 8.23
CA THR A 49 -0.96 -4.66 8.54
C THR A 49 -0.70 -4.40 10.03
N CYS A 50 0.56 -4.18 10.36
CA CYS A 50 0.99 -3.82 11.70
C CYS A 50 2.12 -2.79 11.68
N LEU A 51 2.21 -2.00 12.73
CA LEU A 51 3.21 -0.96 12.92
C LEU A 51 3.89 -1.15 14.27
N LEU A 52 5.21 -1.27 14.27
CA LEU A 52 6.02 -1.10 15.46
C LEU A 52 6.58 0.32 15.43
N LEU A 53 6.34 1.10 16.48
CA LEU A 53 6.66 2.53 16.52
C LEU A 53 7.33 2.85 17.85
N LYS A 54 8.52 3.42 17.81
CA LYS A 54 9.20 3.87 19.02
C LYS A 54 8.41 5.02 19.66
N LYS A 55 8.34 5.07 20.99
CA LYS A 55 7.52 6.05 21.72
C LYS A 55 7.86 7.51 21.46
N ASP A 56 9.12 7.77 21.11
CA ASP A 56 9.61 9.10 20.70
C ASP A 56 9.28 9.47 19.24
N LEU A 57 8.60 8.58 18.51
CA LEU A 57 8.20 8.72 17.11
C LEU A 57 9.38 8.88 16.14
N THR A 58 10.59 8.48 16.53
CA THR A 58 11.79 8.61 15.68
C THR A 58 11.97 7.44 14.72
N GLU A 59 11.47 6.27 15.10
CA GLU A 59 11.66 5.02 14.36
C GLU A 59 10.35 4.24 14.22
N SER A 60 10.14 3.67 13.03
CA SER A 60 9.01 2.79 12.78
C SER A 60 9.37 1.66 11.84
N LEU A 61 8.84 0.47 12.11
CA LEU A 61 8.83 -0.69 11.23
C LEU A 61 7.40 -1.06 10.87
N PHE A 62 7.18 -1.66 9.71
CA PHE A 62 5.86 -2.08 9.25
C PHE A 62 5.85 -3.56 8.83
N GLY A 63 4.71 -4.21 9.03
CA GLY A 63 4.45 -5.56 8.54
C GLY A 63 5.36 -6.62 9.14
N TYR A 64 5.80 -7.60 8.34
CA TYR A 64 6.58 -8.73 8.87
C TYR A 64 7.86 -8.32 9.60
N GLU A 65 8.52 -7.24 9.20
CA GLU A 65 9.67 -6.69 9.93
C GLU A 65 9.26 -6.16 11.32
N ALA A 66 8.07 -5.56 11.43
CA ALA A 66 7.52 -5.15 12.72
C ALA A 66 7.17 -6.34 13.61
N GLU A 67 6.60 -7.41 13.05
CA GLU A 67 6.27 -8.64 13.80
C GLU A 67 7.51 -9.34 14.33
N GLU A 68 8.54 -9.46 13.49
CA GLU A 68 9.83 -10.04 13.86
C GLU A 68 10.47 -9.21 14.98
N LYS A 69 10.59 -7.89 14.80
CA LYS A 69 11.22 -7.04 15.81
C LYS A 69 10.45 -6.99 17.12
N HIS A 70 9.11 -6.98 17.07
CA HIS A 70 8.29 -7.06 18.28
C HIS A 70 8.52 -8.38 19.04
N SER A 71 8.65 -9.50 18.32
CA SER A 71 8.91 -10.81 18.93
C SER A 71 10.26 -10.85 19.62
N GLU A 72 11.30 -10.25 19.02
CA GLU A 72 12.61 -10.07 19.65
C GLU A 72 12.50 -9.24 20.95
N LEU A 73 11.85 -8.08 20.89
CA LEU A 73 11.70 -7.19 22.05
C LEU A 73 10.92 -7.83 23.20
N GLN A 74 9.95 -8.69 22.92
CA GLN A 74 9.25 -9.48 23.94
C GLN A 74 10.15 -10.52 24.61
N SER A 75 11.06 -11.12 23.85
CA SER A 75 12.02 -12.09 24.39
C SER A 75 13.09 -11.45 25.27
N GLU A 76 13.39 -10.16 25.05
CA GLU A 76 14.41 -9.38 25.77
C GLU A 76 13.84 -8.52 26.92
N ASP A 77 12.53 -8.52 27.16
CA ASP A 77 11.81 -7.63 28.10
C ASP A 77 11.99 -6.11 27.83
N CYS A 78 12.40 -5.75 26.62
CA CYS A 78 12.67 -4.36 26.18
C CYS A 78 11.47 -3.69 25.46
N HIS A 79 10.27 -4.28 25.55
CA HIS A 79 9.07 -3.88 24.79
C HIS A 79 8.41 -2.58 25.29
N CYS A 80 8.85 -2.05 26.44
CA CYS A 80 8.27 -0.88 27.10
C CYS A 80 8.35 0.40 26.24
N ASP A 81 9.38 0.52 25.41
CA ASP A 81 9.72 1.75 24.66
C ASP A 81 9.05 1.85 23.28
N PHE A 82 8.29 0.83 22.90
CA PHE A 82 7.63 0.75 21.60
C PHE A 82 6.11 0.64 21.74
N TYR A 83 5.37 1.19 20.80
CA TYR A 83 4.00 0.82 20.51
C TYR A 83 4.01 -0.29 19.46
N PHE A 84 3.13 -1.29 19.61
CA PHE A 84 2.89 -2.29 18.57
C PHE A 84 1.41 -2.36 18.20
N PHE A 85 1.06 -1.77 17.07
CA PHE A 85 -0.30 -1.69 16.55
C PHE A 85 -0.54 -2.83 15.54
N LYS A 86 -1.60 -3.59 15.74
CA LYS A 86 -2.07 -4.61 14.79
C LYS A 86 -3.43 -4.22 14.23
N GLU A 87 -3.65 -4.45 12.94
CA GLU A 87 -4.94 -4.27 12.28
C GLU A 87 -5.57 -2.88 12.54
N PHE A 88 -4.72 -1.85 12.71
CA PHE A 88 -5.14 -0.49 13.13
C PHE A 88 -6.06 0.19 12.10
N THR A 89 -6.07 -0.28 10.86
CA THR A 89 -6.99 0.17 9.81
C THR A 89 -8.46 -0.17 10.08
N THR A 90 -8.72 -1.06 11.04
CA THR A 90 -10.09 -1.36 11.51
C THR A 90 -10.83 -0.11 11.99
N ILE A 91 -10.11 0.90 12.50
CA ILE A 91 -10.70 2.18 12.93
C ILE A 91 -11.44 2.89 11.79
N LEU A 92 -10.96 2.74 10.54
CA LEU A 92 -11.62 3.32 9.36
C LEU A 92 -12.94 2.61 9.04
N LEU A 93 -13.01 1.30 9.27
CA LEU A 93 -14.24 0.52 9.05
C LEU A 93 -15.31 0.79 10.10
N GLN A 94 -14.90 1.26 11.27
CA GLN A 94 -15.79 1.65 12.36
C GLN A 94 -16.32 3.09 12.21
N GLY A 95 -15.88 3.81 11.17
CA GLY A 95 -16.27 5.19 10.92
C GLY A 95 -15.57 6.23 11.81
N ASP A 96 -14.50 5.84 12.52
CA ASP A 96 -13.72 6.75 13.36
C ASP A 96 -12.46 7.25 12.63
N SER A 97 -12.68 7.85 11.46
CA SER A 97 -11.62 8.39 10.61
C SER A 97 -11.25 9.82 10.99
N LYS A 98 -11.10 10.11 12.29
CA LYS A 98 -10.66 11.42 12.80
C LYS A 98 -9.17 11.39 13.11
N TRP A 99 -8.46 12.48 12.84
CA TRP A 99 -7.03 12.59 13.13
C TRP A 99 -6.69 12.21 14.57
N HIS A 100 -7.41 12.80 15.52
CA HIS A 100 -7.23 12.61 16.97
C HIS A 100 -7.98 11.39 17.54
N ALA A 101 -8.56 10.53 16.70
CA ALA A 101 -9.07 9.24 17.17
C ALA A 101 -7.92 8.41 17.76
N LEU A 102 -8.21 7.48 18.68
CA LEU A 102 -7.17 6.71 19.36
C LEU A 102 -7.05 5.31 18.76
N CYS A 103 -5.86 5.00 18.24
CA CYS A 103 -5.46 3.63 17.96
C CYS A 103 -4.87 3.04 19.24
N TYR A 104 -5.28 1.82 19.59
CA TYR A 104 -4.74 1.08 20.72
C TYR A 104 -3.76 0.01 20.24
N ASP A 105 -2.62 -0.07 20.90
CA ASP A 105 -1.61 -1.08 20.68
C ASP A 105 -1.99 -2.39 21.41
N VAL A 106 -1.26 -3.48 21.15
CA VAL A 106 -1.56 -4.80 21.73
C VAL A 106 -1.48 -4.87 23.26
N THR A 107 -0.89 -3.86 23.90
CA THR A 107 -0.76 -3.74 25.36
C THR A 107 -1.77 -2.75 25.97
N GLY A 108 -2.58 -2.09 25.13
CA GLY A 108 -3.56 -1.08 25.54
C GLY A 108 -3.02 0.35 25.60
N LYS A 109 -1.75 0.60 25.24
CA LYS A 109 -1.24 1.96 25.05
C LYS A 109 -1.90 2.58 23.82
N SER A 110 -2.13 3.89 23.81
CA SER A 110 -2.81 4.57 22.70
C SER A 110 -1.97 5.66 22.05
N LEU A 111 -2.19 5.89 20.76
CA LEU A 111 -1.66 7.03 20.00
C LEU A 111 -2.72 7.55 19.02
N GLU A 112 -2.62 8.81 18.63
CA GLU A 112 -3.50 9.40 17.62
C GLU A 112 -3.41 8.62 16.30
N ALA A 113 -4.58 8.32 15.72
CA ALA A 113 -4.72 7.57 14.49
C ALA A 113 -3.95 8.25 13.35
N GLY A 114 -4.02 9.59 13.26
CA GLY A 114 -3.26 10.35 12.26
C GLY A 114 -1.77 10.02 12.27
N LEU A 115 -1.14 9.96 13.46
CA LEU A 115 0.28 9.62 13.61
C LEU A 115 0.56 8.16 13.23
N VAL A 116 -0.30 7.22 13.66
CA VAL A 116 -0.14 5.80 13.31
C VAL A 116 -0.18 5.59 11.79
N PHE A 117 -1.15 6.19 11.11
CA PHE A 117 -1.28 6.09 9.65
C PHE A 117 -0.15 6.81 8.93
N GLU A 118 0.26 7.99 9.39
CA GLU A 118 1.36 8.73 8.80
C GLU A 118 2.67 7.93 8.84
N HIS A 119 2.99 7.29 9.99
CA HIS A 119 4.16 6.42 10.12
C HIS A 119 4.08 5.18 9.22
N ALA A 120 2.92 4.55 9.15
CA ALA A 120 2.70 3.41 8.26
C ALA A 120 2.89 3.78 6.78
N ILE A 121 2.28 4.88 6.34
CA ILE A 121 2.38 5.37 4.95
C ILE A 121 3.83 5.72 4.62
N ARG A 122 4.54 6.44 5.51
CA ARG A 122 5.93 6.82 5.31
C ARG A 122 6.84 5.59 5.14
N TYR A 123 6.63 4.55 5.95
CA TYR A 123 7.41 3.33 5.84
C TYR A 123 7.11 2.59 4.52
N LEU A 124 5.83 2.40 4.15
CA LEU A 124 5.45 1.75 2.89
C LEU A 124 6.03 2.48 1.67
N LYS A 125 6.01 3.81 1.70
CA LYS A 125 6.64 4.65 0.69
C LYS A 125 8.15 4.43 0.62
N LYS A 126 8.85 4.40 1.75
CA LYS A 126 10.29 4.12 1.80
C LYS A 126 10.61 2.77 1.13
N CYS A 127 9.86 1.72 1.45
CA CYS A 127 10.04 0.40 0.83
C CYS A 127 9.80 0.42 -0.69
N LEU A 128 8.75 1.11 -1.14
CA LEU A 128 8.46 1.28 -2.55
C LEU A 128 9.62 1.98 -3.28
N LEU A 129 10.13 3.10 -2.75
CA LEU A 129 11.24 3.84 -3.36
C LEU A 129 12.51 2.98 -3.43
N GLN A 130 12.86 2.29 -2.34
CA GLN A 130 14.00 1.37 -2.31
C GLN A 130 13.88 0.24 -3.34
N GLN A 131 12.66 -0.29 -3.55
CA GLN A 131 12.42 -1.32 -4.56
C GLN A 131 12.58 -0.76 -5.98
N ILE A 132 12.12 0.47 -6.23
CA ILE A 132 12.28 1.14 -7.52
C ILE A 132 13.76 1.38 -7.81
N GLU A 133 14.51 1.93 -6.87
CA GLU A 133 15.96 2.18 -6.99
C GLU A 133 16.74 0.90 -7.29
N THR A 134 16.47 -0.16 -6.53
CA THR A 134 17.14 -1.47 -6.70
C THR A 134 16.78 -2.10 -8.06
N GLY A 135 15.52 -2.00 -8.48
CA GLY A 135 15.03 -2.55 -9.74
C GLY A 135 15.51 -1.80 -10.99
N LEU A 136 15.92 -0.53 -10.86
CA LEU A 136 16.39 0.34 -11.94
C LEU A 136 17.92 0.35 -12.12
N GLN A 137 18.65 -0.55 -11.46
CA GLN A 137 20.12 -0.63 -11.53
C GLN A 137 20.81 0.75 -11.33
N GLY A 138 20.35 1.54 -10.35
CA GLY A 138 21.02 2.78 -9.94
C GLY A 138 21.05 3.91 -10.98
N SER A 139 20.18 3.90 -11.99
CA SER A 139 20.25 4.83 -13.13
C SER A 139 19.36 6.08 -13.04
N MET A 140 18.69 6.33 -11.92
CA MET A 140 17.84 7.51 -11.76
C MET A 140 17.64 7.84 -10.27
N ASP A 141 18.07 9.03 -9.85
CA ASP A 141 17.59 9.64 -8.60
C ASP A 141 16.11 9.96 -8.81
N MET A 142 15.24 9.02 -8.45
CA MET A 142 13.79 9.18 -8.56
C MET A 142 13.30 9.98 -7.36
N ASP A 143 13.10 11.28 -7.56
CA ASP A 143 12.46 12.12 -6.56
C ASP A 143 10.95 11.83 -6.49
N ASP A 144 10.33 12.14 -5.35
CA ASP A 144 8.87 12.07 -5.15
C ASP A 144 8.05 12.76 -6.25
N VAL A 145 8.66 13.74 -6.91
CA VAL A 145 8.05 14.49 -8.00
C VAL A 145 7.79 13.60 -9.21
N ASP A 146 8.41 12.43 -9.35
CA ASP A 146 8.22 11.54 -10.49
C ASP A 146 7.14 10.48 -10.29
N ILE A 147 6.55 10.40 -9.11
CA ILE A 147 5.59 9.36 -8.72
C ILE A 147 4.21 9.96 -8.45
N ASP A 148 3.21 9.42 -9.13
CA ASP A 148 1.81 9.67 -8.82
C ASP A 148 1.27 8.52 -7.94
N TYR A 149 0.83 8.86 -6.74
CA TYR A 149 0.35 7.89 -5.74
C TYR A 149 -1.17 7.72 -5.79
N VAL A 150 -1.60 6.46 -5.62
CA VAL A 150 -2.99 6.05 -5.47
C VAL A 150 -3.10 5.23 -4.19
N PHE A 151 -3.88 5.69 -3.22
CA PHE A 151 -4.22 4.84 -2.07
C PHE A 151 -5.56 4.18 -2.30
N THR A 152 -5.66 2.91 -1.93
CA THR A 152 -6.95 2.24 -1.88
C THR A 152 -7.59 2.51 -0.53
N VAL A 153 -8.80 3.03 -0.54
CA VAL A 153 -9.64 3.13 0.65
C VAL A 153 -10.61 1.94 0.67
N PRO A 154 -10.90 1.34 1.85
CA PRO A 154 -11.94 0.33 1.94
C PRO A 154 -13.25 0.83 1.33
N ALA A 155 -13.98 -0.03 0.61
CA ALA A 155 -15.25 0.30 -0.03
C ALA A 155 -16.30 0.94 0.88
N ILE A 156 -16.25 0.64 2.19
CA ILE A 156 -17.17 1.14 3.22
C ILE A 156 -16.80 2.58 3.64
N GLY A 157 -15.60 3.06 3.29
CA GLY A 157 -15.11 4.37 3.68
C GLY A 157 -15.92 5.52 3.07
N ASP A 158 -16.33 6.44 3.94
CA ASP A 158 -16.99 7.69 3.58
C ASP A 158 -15.99 8.75 3.08
N GLU A 159 -16.46 9.95 2.77
CA GLU A 159 -15.59 11.05 2.32
C GLU A 159 -14.59 11.48 3.42
N ASN A 160 -14.95 11.32 4.70
CA ASN A 160 -14.05 11.61 5.82
C ASN A 160 -12.86 10.64 5.84
N THR A 161 -13.11 9.35 5.59
CA THR A 161 -12.07 8.33 5.47
C THR A 161 -11.06 8.69 4.37
N LYS A 162 -11.56 9.21 3.24
CA LYS A 162 -10.71 9.68 2.15
C LYS A 162 -9.87 10.89 2.56
N MET A 163 -10.50 11.89 3.18
CA MET A 163 -9.81 13.08 3.65
C MET A 163 -8.73 12.73 4.69
N PHE A 164 -9.03 11.83 5.62
CA PHE A 164 -8.10 11.35 6.63
C PHE A 164 -6.87 10.68 6.01
N ILE A 165 -7.05 9.75 5.06
CA ILE A 165 -5.92 9.09 4.38
C ILE A 165 -5.10 10.09 3.59
N ARG A 166 -5.76 11.07 2.94
CA ARG A 166 -5.08 12.15 2.23
C ARG A 166 -4.24 13.01 3.17
N GLU A 167 -4.77 13.37 4.33
CA GLU A 167 -4.08 14.17 5.33
C GLU A 167 -2.84 13.43 5.87
N ALA A 168 -2.99 12.15 6.22
CA ALA A 168 -1.89 11.30 6.69
C ALA A 168 -0.79 11.11 5.62
N ALA A 169 -1.18 11.02 4.34
CA ALA A 169 -0.23 10.94 3.23
C ALA A 169 0.51 12.28 2.99
N VAL A 170 -0.12 13.43 3.19
CA VAL A 170 0.51 14.73 2.87
C VAL A 170 1.37 15.26 4.01
N ASN A 171 0.91 15.19 5.27
CA ASN A 171 1.50 15.95 6.39
C ASN A 171 3.00 15.69 6.63
N ARG A 172 3.43 14.43 6.76
CA ARG A 172 4.87 14.10 6.91
C ARG A 172 5.34 12.88 6.14
N SER A 173 4.48 12.24 5.35
CA SER A 173 4.95 11.20 4.42
C SER A 173 5.62 11.80 3.17
N THR A 174 5.64 13.14 3.06
CA THR A 174 6.24 13.96 1.98
C THR A 174 5.66 13.73 0.59
N MET A 175 4.55 12.99 0.45
CA MET A 175 3.86 12.89 -0.83
C MET A 175 3.26 14.25 -1.16
N GLY A 176 3.79 14.93 -2.18
CA GLY A 176 3.30 16.24 -2.60
C GLY A 176 1.78 16.21 -2.83
N GLN A 177 1.04 17.20 -2.32
CA GLN A 177 -0.42 17.20 -2.33
C GLN A 177 -1.04 17.13 -3.74
N ASN A 178 -0.27 17.51 -4.76
CA ASN A 178 -0.59 17.44 -6.18
C ASN A 178 -0.28 16.08 -6.84
N ARG A 179 0.30 15.14 -6.09
CA ARG A 179 0.74 13.81 -6.55
C ARG A 179 -0.10 12.66 -5.98
N LEU A 180 -0.89 12.92 -4.93
CA LEU A 180 -1.97 12.03 -4.54
C LEU A 180 -3.13 12.21 -5.52
N ASN A 181 -3.11 11.41 -6.58
CA ASN A 181 -3.99 11.61 -7.72
C ASN A 181 -5.36 10.95 -7.57
N ALA A 182 -5.46 9.91 -6.76
CA ALA A 182 -6.73 9.23 -6.54
C ALA A 182 -6.75 8.47 -5.23
N LEU A 183 -7.93 8.47 -4.61
CA LEU A 183 -8.31 7.47 -3.60
C LEU A 183 -9.34 6.57 -4.26
N THR A 184 -8.99 5.30 -4.44
CA THR A 184 -9.87 4.35 -5.11
C THR A 184 -10.59 3.55 -4.05
N LEU A 185 -11.93 3.63 -4.06
CA LEU A 185 -12.76 2.65 -3.34
C LEU A 185 -12.61 1.32 -4.07
N LEU A 186 -11.91 0.37 -3.47
CA LEU A 186 -11.97 -1.01 -3.93
C LEU A 186 -13.30 -1.61 -3.45
N GLN A 187 -14.41 -1.19 -4.07
CA GLN A 187 -15.46 -2.16 -4.28
C GLN A 187 -14.88 -3.13 -5.30
N ILE A 188 -14.59 -4.37 -4.89
CA ILE A 188 -14.72 -5.47 -5.84
C ILE A 188 -16.22 -5.54 -6.13
N HIS A 189 -16.71 -4.59 -6.94
CA HIS A 189 -18.00 -4.71 -7.57
C HIS A 189 -17.89 -5.98 -8.38
N ARG A 190 -18.69 -6.99 -8.00
CA ARG A 190 -19.10 -8.03 -8.94
C ARG A 190 -19.82 -7.45 -10.17
N ASP A 191 -20.04 -6.13 -10.19
CA ASP A 191 -20.80 -5.35 -11.15
C ASP A 191 -19.94 -4.59 -12.17
N ILE A 192 -18.61 -4.75 -12.16
CA ILE A 192 -17.85 -4.52 -13.40
C ILE A 192 -18.03 -5.81 -14.20
N PRO A 193 -18.82 -5.83 -15.30
CA PRO A 193 -18.85 -6.99 -16.18
C PRO A 193 -17.47 -7.12 -16.82
N LEU A 194 -16.59 -7.86 -16.15
CA LEU A 194 -15.34 -8.30 -16.73
C LEU A 194 -15.71 -9.36 -17.77
N ASP A 195 -15.51 -9.01 -19.03
CA ASP A 195 -15.62 -9.98 -20.11
C ASP A 195 -14.42 -10.93 -20.02
N TYR A 196 -14.57 -11.97 -19.19
CA TYR A 196 -13.55 -12.99 -18.95
C TYR A 196 -13.11 -13.65 -20.26
N LYS A 197 -14.03 -13.77 -21.23
CA LYS A 197 -13.72 -14.33 -22.55
C LYS A 197 -12.76 -13.41 -23.29
N LYS A 198 -13.03 -12.11 -23.32
CA LYS A 198 -12.12 -11.11 -23.90
C LYS A 198 -10.78 -11.03 -23.19
N ILE A 199 -10.74 -11.19 -21.87
CA ILE A 199 -9.50 -11.22 -21.09
C ILE A 199 -8.67 -12.47 -21.46
N VAL A 200 -9.30 -13.63 -21.53
CA VAL A 200 -8.68 -14.89 -21.95
C VAL A 200 -8.20 -14.80 -23.40
N ASP A 201 -8.98 -14.22 -24.31
CA ASP A 201 -8.60 -14.02 -25.71
C ASP A 201 -7.39 -13.08 -25.84
N ILE A 202 -7.34 -12.00 -25.05
CA ILE A 202 -6.17 -11.11 -24.98
C ILE A 202 -4.94 -11.86 -24.45
N PHE A 203 -5.11 -12.74 -23.47
CA PHE A 203 -4.03 -13.53 -22.90
C PHE A 203 -3.50 -14.59 -23.88
N ILE A 204 -4.39 -15.31 -24.55
CA ILE A 204 -4.07 -16.34 -25.57
C ILE A 204 -3.34 -15.68 -26.75
N ASN A 205 -3.84 -14.56 -27.26
CA ASN A 205 -3.20 -13.86 -28.38
C ASN A 205 -1.79 -13.35 -28.05
N LYS A 206 -1.52 -13.00 -26.79
CA LYS A 206 -0.19 -12.56 -26.36
C LYS A 206 0.77 -13.71 -26.00
N ASN A 207 0.26 -14.91 -25.73
CA ASN A 207 1.04 -16.05 -25.26
C ASN A 207 0.84 -17.32 -26.12
N GLN A 208 0.70 -17.16 -27.43
CA GLN A 208 0.38 -18.25 -28.36
C GLN A 208 1.33 -19.47 -28.28
N ARG A 209 2.59 -19.27 -27.85
CA ARG A 209 3.57 -20.36 -27.71
C ARG A 209 3.47 -21.17 -26.41
N ARG A 210 2.69 -20.72 -25.42
CA ARG A 210 2.60 -21.37 -24.09
C ARG A 210 1.30 -22.15 -23.86
N MET A 211 0.34 -22.08 -24.78
CA MET A 211 -0.95 -22.75 -24.64
C MET A 211 -1.06 -23.86 -25.68
N VAL A 212 -0.59 -25.06 -25.34
CA VAL A 212 -1.06 -26.29 -25.97
C VAL A 212 -2.20 -26.81 -25.10
N SER A 213 -3.41 -26.83 -25.65
CA SER A 213 -4.67 -27.33 -25.08
C SER A 213 -5.67 -26.30 -24.47
N ASN A 214 -6.85 -26.36 -25.11
CA ASN A 214 -8.22 -25.97 -24.79
C ASN A 214 -8.54 -24.84 -23.79
N ASN A 215 -9.31 -23.88 -24.33
CA ASN A 215 -10.13 -22.95 -23.57
C ASN A 215 -11.09 -23.74 -22.64
N PRO A 216 -11.00 -23.58 -21.30
CA PRO A 216 -11.85 -24.30 -20.36
C PRO A 216 -13.32 -23.83 -20.35
N PHE A 217 -13.65 -22.82 -21.17
CA PHE A 217 -14.99 -22.27 -21.34
C PHE A 217 -15.58 -22.55 -22.74
N LYS A 218 -15.00 -23.49 -23.50
CA LYS A 218 -15.59 -24.01 -24.73
C LYS A 218 -16.32 -25.32 -24.48
#